data_AF-A0A8J8GIW7-F1
#
_entry.id   AF-A0A8J8GIW7-F1
#
_cell.length_a   1.000
_cell.length_b   1.000
_cell.length_c   1.000
_cell.angle_alpha   90.00
_cell.angle_beta   90.00
_cell.angle_gamma   90.00
#
_symmetry.space_group_name_H-M   'P 1'
#
loop_
_entity.id
_entity.type
_entity.pdbx_description
1 polymer ?
#
loop_
_entity_poly.entity_id
_entity_poly.type
_entity_poly.pdbx_seq_one_letter_code
_entity_poly.pdbx_strand_id
1 'polypeptide(L)'
;MEFAVSRTGTTRVTLHGGSDTTACDEATEQLTESLEHLAAEGTIADWEIDDAEVYEHPTAPFDPYTIVLEFSVTVVVDAEDADAATERGAGAIDDALETADFDAVSYTSSAAASAA
;
A
#
# COMPACT_ATOMS: atom_id res chain seq x y z
N MET A 1 -19.56 -10.33 13.10
CA MET A 1 -19.92 -10.38 11.66
C MET A 1 -18.68 -9.98 10.89
N GLU A 2 -18.45 -10.57 9.73
CA GLU A 2 -17.26 -10.25 8.93
C GLU A 2 -17.52 -9.05 8.03
N PHE A 3 -16.56 -8.13 8.02
CA PHE A 3 -16.58 -6.93 7.19
C PHE A 3 -15.27 -6.82 6.42
N ALA A 4 -15.38 -6.54 5.12
CA ALA A 4 -14.26 -6.13 4.30
C ALA A 4 -14.03 -4.64 4.51
N VAL A 5 -12.83 -4.27 4.95
CA VAL A 5 -12.45 -2.89 5.20
C VAL A 5 -11.33 -2.53 4.24
N SER A 6 -11.59 -1.57 3.36
CA SER A 6 -10.61 -1.11 2.37
C SER A 6 -10.12 0.29 2.65
N ARG A 7 -8.89 0.58 2.21
CA ARG A 7 -8.29 1.91 2.30
C ARG A 7 -7.29 2.15 1.18
N THR A 8 -7.36 3.34 0.57
CA THR A 8 -6.41 3.81 -0.44
C THR A 8 -5.34 4.68 0.21
N GLY A 9 -4.09 4.47 -0.23
CA GLY A 9 -2.94 5.22 0.22
C GLY A 9 -1.90 5.36 -0.88
N THR A 10 -0.86 6.11 -0.54
CA THR A 10 0.33 6.28 -1.38
C THR A 10 1.55 5.88 -0.57
N THR A 11 2.55 5.32 -1.23
CA THR A 11 3.86 5.03 -0.64
C THR A 11 4.96 5.53 -1.56
N ARG A 12 6.18 5.63 -1.03
CA ARG A 12 7.35 6.05 -1.80
C ARG A 12 8.41 4.97 -1.80
N VAL A 13 9.05 4.80 -2.95
CA VAL A 13 10.15 3.87 -3.14
C VAL A 13 11.33 4.64 -3.74
N THR A 14 12.50 4.48 -3.14
CA THR A 14 13.74 5.06 -3.65
C THR A 14 14.56 4.01 -4.40
N LEU A 15 14.92 4.31 -5.65
CA LEU A 15 15.63 3.38 -6.54
C LEU A 15 16.92 3.98 -7.08
N HIS A 16 18.03 3.23 -6.98
CA HIS A 16 19.33 3.67 -7.46
C HIS A 16 19.58 3.22 -8.91
N GLY A 17 19.16 4.06 -9.85
CA GLY A 17 19.47 3.92 -11.27
C GLY A 17 18.32 3.38 -12.12
N GLY A 18 18.42 3.59 -13.43
CA GLY A 18 17.37 3.24 -14.40
C GLY A 18 16.97 4.42 -15.29
N SER A 19 15.98 4.20 -16.14
CA SER A 19 15.18 5.26 -16.77
C SER A 19 13.86 5.38 -16.00
N ASP A 20 13.13 6.47 -16.19
CA ASP A 20 11.85 6.72 -15.52
C ASP A 20 10.89 5.51 -15.59
N THR A 21 10.74 4.92 -16.78
CA THR A 21 9.92 3.72 -16.98
C THR A 21 10.44 2.51 -16.18
N THR A 22 11.75 2.28 -16.18
CA THR A 22 12.35 1.16 -15.43
C THR A 22 12.20 1.36 -13.93
N ALA A 23 12.37 2.59 -13.45
CA ALA A 23 12.20 2.89 -12.03
C ALA A 23 10.74 2.71 -11.58
N CYS A 24 9.75 3.13 -12.37
CA CYS A 24 8.35 2.86 -12.06
C CYS A 24 8.03 1.35 -12.05
N ASP A 25 8.55 0.59 -13.02
CA ASP A 25 8.34 -0.87 -13.12
C ASP A 25 8.92 -1.59 -11.89
N GLU A 26 10.20 -1.34 -11.56
CA GLU A 26 10.85 -1.95 -10.39
C GLU A 26 10.21 -1.53 -9.06
N ALA A 27 9.69 -0.30 -8.97
CA ALA A 27 8.98 0.15 -7.78
C ALA A 27 7.64 -0.59 -7.63
N THR A 28 6.93 -0.80 -8.74
CA THR A 28 5.66 -1.54 -8.78
C THR A 28 5.87 -3.01 -8.45
N GLU A 29 6.93 -3.62 -8.98
CA GLU A 29 7.30 -5.01 -8.68
C GLU A 29 7.60 -5.19 -7.18
N GLN A 30 8.41 -4.32 -6.58
CA GLN A 30 8.72 -4.40 -5.14
C GLN A 30 7.46 -4.23 -4.26
N LEU A 31 6.59 -3.26 -4.59
CA LEU A 31 5.34 -3.09 -3.86
C LEU A 31 4.43 -4.31 -4.01
N THR A 32 4.35 -4.87 -5.22
CA THR A 32 3.59 -6.10 -5.51
C THR A 32 4.10 -7.26 -4.65
N GLU A 33 5.40 -7.53 -4.64
CA GLU A 33 6.00 -8.61 -3.86
C GLU A 33 5.70 -8.48 -2.36
N SER A 34 5.78 -7.26 -1.80
CA SER A 34 5.43 -7.00 -0.40
C SER A 34 3.95 -7.26 -0.11
N LEU A 35 3.04 -6.80 -0.97
CA LEU A 35 1.61 -7.01 -0.79
C LEU A 35 1.21 -8.48 -0.99
N GLU A 36 1.81 -9.19 -1.96
CA GLU A 36 1.64 -10.64 -2.14
C GLU A 36 2.08 -11.41 -0.90
N HIS A 37 3.19 -11.02 -0.27
CA HIS A 37 3.64 -11.61 0.99
C HIS A 37 2.61 -11.44 2.10
N LEU A 38 2.11 -10.22 2.31
CA LEU A 38 1.08 -9.93 3.31
C LEU A 38 -0.22 -10.73 3.04
N ALA A 39 -0.59 -10.89 1.77
CA ALA A 39 -1.76 -11.68 1.38
C ALA A 39 -1.54 -13.18 1.65
N ALA A 40 -0.34 -13.70 1.37
CA ALA A 40 0.03 -15.09 1.65
C ALA A 40 0.06 -15.40 3.15
N GLU A 41 0.40 -14.42 3.99
CA GLU A 41 0.32 -14.52 5.45
C GLU A 41 -1.12 -14.40 5.99
N GLY A 42 -2.06 -13.98 5.14
CA GLY A 42 -3.46 -13.74 5.52
C GLY A 42 -3.67 -12.44 6.29
N THR A 43 -2.69 -11.54 6.28
CA THR A 43 -2.75 -10.22 6.92
C THR A 43 -3.67 -9.28 6.15
N ILE A 44 -3.59 -9.32 4.81
CA ILE A 44 -4.52 -8.63 3.91
C ILE A 44 -5.32 -9.66 3.11
N ALA A 45 -6.55 -9.30 2.75
CA ALA A 45 -7.44 -10.14 1.97
C ALA A 45 -7.34 -9.86 0.47
N ASP A 46 -7.11 -8.59 0.10
CA ASP A 46 -7.03 -8.14 -1.29
C ASP A 46 -6.23 -6.83 -1.39
N TRP A 47 -5.64 -6.56 -2.55
CA TRP A 47 -4.87 -5.34 -2.83
C TRP A 47 -4.82 -5.01 -4.31
N GLU A 48 -4.57 -3.74 -4.62
CA GLU A 48 -4.38 -3.23 -5.98
C GLU A 48 -3.37 -2.07 -5.98
N ILE A 49 -2.58 -1.96 -7.04
CA ILE A 49 -1.74 -0.78 -7.32
C ILE A 49 -2.39 -0.05 -8.49
N ASP A 50 -2.81 1.20 -8.27
CA ASP A 50 -3.55 1.99 -9.26
C ASP A 50 -2.59 2.76 -10.19
N ASP A 51 -1.51 3.34 -9.62
CA ASP A 51 -0.57 4.17 -10.36
C ASP A 51 0.86 4.12 -9.78
N ALA A 52 1.86 4.41 -10.62
CA ALA A 52 3.25 4.58 -10.25
C ALA A 52 3.91 5.69 -11.09
N GLU A 53 4.30 6.79 -10.42
CA GLU A 53 4.85 7.97 -11.07
C GLU A 53 6.15 8.45 -10.40
N VAL A 54 7.03 9.08 -11.20
CA VAL A 54 8.26 9.67 -10.67
C VAL A 54 7.91 10.90 -9.84
N TYR A 55 8.07 10.80 -8.53
CA TYR A 55 7.89 11.91 -7.60
C TYR A 55 9.07 12.89 -7.65
N GLU A 56 10.30 12.37 -7.68
CA GLU A 56 11.52 13.17 -7.80
C GLU A 56 12.54 12.48 -8.71
N HIS A 57 13.04 13.23 -9.69
CA HIS A 57 14.11 12.77 -10.58
C HIS A 57 15.48 12.94 -9.93
N PRO A 58 16.45 12.07 -10.28
CA PRO A 58 17.81 12.18 -9.78
C PRO A 58 18.45 13.50 -10.23
N THR A 59 18.95 14.26 -9.25
CA THR A 59 19.61 15.55 -9.49
C THR A 59 21.11 15.42 -9.79
N ALA A 60 21.67 14.23 -9.56
CA ALA A 60 23.06 13.88 -9.82
C ALA A 60 23.17 12.43 -10.36
N PRO A 61 24.29 12.03 -10.98
CA PRO A 61 24.43 10.73 -11.65
C PRO A 61 24.25 9.49 -10.75
N PHE A 62 24.32 9.66 -9.44
CA PHE A 62 24.18 8.60 -8.44
C PHE A 62 23.02 8.85 -7.46
N ASP A 63 22.28 9.93 -7.69
CA ASP A 63 21.10 10.26 -6.91
C ASP A 63 20.00 9.24 -7.24
N PRO A 64 19.19 8.79 -6.26
CA PRO A 64 18.10 7.87 -6.53
C PRO A 64 16.92 8.56 -7.22
N TYR A 65 16.12 7.77 -7.92
CA TYR A 65 14.74 8.12 -8.23
C TYR A 65 13.90 8.00 -6.97
N THR A 66 12.95 8.92 -6.77
CA THR A 66 11.84 8.70 -5.85
C THR A 66 10.58 8.46 -6.67
N ILE A 67 10.00 7.28 -6.53
CA ILE A 67 8.72 6.91 -7.16
C ILE A 67 7.64 6.98 -6.09
N VAL A 68 6.50 7.57 -6.42
CA VAL A 68 5.28 7.46 -5.61
C VAL A 68 4.35 6.45 -6.27
N LEU A 69 3.78 5.57 -5.46
CA LEU A 69 2.81 4.57 -5.90
C LEU A 69 1.50 4.79 -5.18
N GLU A 70 0.40 4.78 -5.92
CA GLU A 70 -0.94 4.73 -5.37
C GLU A 70 -1.41 3.28 -5.29
N PHE A 71 -1.96 2.91 -4.15
CA PHE A 71 -2.41 1.55 -3.90
C PHE A 71 -3.66 1.53 -3.02
N SER A 72 -4.40 0.43 -3.09
CA SER A 72 -5.49 0.13 -2.18
C SER A 72 -5.27 -1.24 -1.53
N VAL A 73 -5.63 -1.35 -0.26
CA VAL A 73 -5.58 -2.61 0.48
C VAL A 73 -6.90 -2.86 1.16
N THR A 74 -7.25 -4.14 1.28
CA THR A 74 -8.45 -4.61 1.94
C THR A 74 -8.11 -5.68 2.97
N VAL A 75 -8.67 -5.56 4.17
CA VAL A 75 -8.59 -6.55 5.24
C VAL A 75 -9.99 -7.06 5.58
N VAL A 76 -10.09 -8.26 6.13
CA VAL A 76 -11.35 -8.78 6.68
C VAL A 76 -11.25 -8.76 8.20
N VAL A 77 -12.23 -8.15 8.85
CA VAL A 77 -12.30 -8.07 10.32
C VAL A 77 -13.66 -8.55 10.83
N ASP A 78 -13.65 -9.25 11.96
CA ASP A 78 -14.88 -9.51 12.71
C ASP A 78 -15.21 -8.32 13.62
N ALA A 79 -16.43 -7.80 13.48
CA ALA A 79 -16.96 -6.72 14.31
C ALA A 79 -18.46 -6.87 14.57
N GLU A 80 -18.95 -6.10 15.54
CA GLU A 80 -20.38 -6.02 15.86
C GLU A 80 -21.16 -5.21 14.82
N ASP A 81 -20.56 -4.16 14.24
CA ASP A 81 -21.18 -3.25 13.27
C ASP A 81 -20.11 -2.61 12.35
N ALA A 82 -20.57 -1.94 11.29
CA ALA A 82 -19.70 -1.34 10.26
C ALA A 82 -18.77 -0.24 10.82
N ASP A 83 -19.23 0.56 11.78
CA ASP A 83 -18.41 1.60 12.42
C ASP A 83 -17.23 0.96 13.19
N ALA A 84 -17.51 -0.06 14.00
CA ALA A 84 -16.49 -0.81 14.73
C ALA A 84 -15.53 -1.56 13.78
N ALA A 85 -16.05 -2.11 12.68
CA ALA A 85 -15.22 -2.69 11.63
C ALA A 85 -14.28 -1.66 11.01
N THR A 86 -14.76 -0.45 10.73
CA THR A 86 -13.96 0.61 10.12
C THR A 86 -12.78 0.99 11.01
N GLU A 87 -13.00 1.21 12.31
CA GLU A 87 -11.93 1.51 13.26
C GLU A 87 -10.93 0.36 13.38
N ARG A 88 -11.43 -0.87 13.50
CA ARG A 88 -10.59 -2.06 13.66
C ARG A 88 -9.80 -2.39 12.40
N GLY A 89 -10.42 -2.30 11.24
CA GLY A 89 -9.81 -2.54 9.94
C GLY A 89 -8.80 -1.46 9.57
N ALA A 90 -9.07 -0.19 9.91
CA ALA A 90 -8.07 0.87 9.74
C ALA A 90 -6.79 0.58 10.52
N GLY A 91 -6.91 0.13 11.78
CA GLY A 91 -5.76 -0.27 12.59
C GLY A 91 -5.05 -1.52 12.08
N ALA A 92 -5.80 -2.51 11.60
CA ALA A 92 -5.21 -3.71 11.00
C ALA A 92 -4.44 -3.41 9.70
N ILE A 93 -4.95 -2.49 8.87
CA ILE A 93 -4.25 -2.01 7.68
C ILE A 93 -2.96 -1.28 8.05
N ASP A 94 -2.98 -0.45 9.09
CA ASP A 94 -1.79 0.29 9.56
C ASP A 94 -0.69 -0.67 10.02
N ASP A 95 -1.04 -1.67 10.85
CA ASP A 95 -0.12 -2.70 11.36
C ASP A 95 0.47 -3.57 10.23
N ALA A 96 -0.38 -3.94 9.26
CA ALA A 96 0.04 -4.70 8.08
C ALA A 96 1.09 -3.96 7.25
N LEU A 97 0.86 -2.66 7.02
CA LEU A 97 1.73 -1.84 6.19
C LEU A 97 3.01 -1.40 6.92
N GLU A 98 2.95 -1.20 8.25
CA GLU A 98 4.16 -0.95 9.07
C GLU A 98 5.12 -2.14 9.00
N THR A 99 4.59 -3.37 8.96
CA THR A 99 5.39 -4.60 8.87
C THR A 99 6.09 -4.77 7.51
N ALA A 100 5.56 -4.18 6.45
CA ALA A 100 6.05 -4.32 5.09
C ALA A 100 7.17 -3.32 4.70
N ASP A 101 7.74 -2.61 5.68
CA ASP A 101 8.90 -1.70 5.53
C ASP A 101 8.69 -0.60 4.47
N PHE A 102 7.45 -0.09 4.35
CA PHE A 102 7.15 1.04 3.47
C PHE A 102 7.68 2.35 4.06
N ASP A 103 8.47 3.12 3.28
CA ASP A 103 9.21 4.31 3.75
C ASP A 103 8.30 5.40 4.34
N ALA A 104 7.08 5.58 3.80
CA ALA A 104 6.03 6.37 4.42
C ALA A 104 4.69 6.14 3.69
N VAL A 105 3.78 5.38 4.30
CA VAL A 105 2.40 5.30 3.80
C VAL A 105 1.63 6.56 4.18
N SER A 106 0.99 7.18 3.20
CA SER A 106 0.08 8.31 3.40
C SER A 106 -1.29 7.99 2.82
N TYR A 107 -2.32 7.98 3.67
CA TYR A 107 -3.67 7.64 3.25
C TYR A 107 -4.36 8.79 2.53
N THR A 108 -4.86 8.53 1.32
CA THR A 108 -5.62 9.50 0.51
C THR A 108 -7.13 9.39 0.76
N SER A 109 -7.57 8.27 1.35
CA SER A 109 -8.95 7.99 1.71
C SER A 109 -9.12 7.54 3.16
N SER A 110 -10.34 7.73 3.68
CA SER A 110 -10.77 7.12 4.95
C SER A 110 -11.03 5.63 4.76
N ALA A 111 -10.86 4.83 5.80
CA ALA A 111 -11.23 3.42 5.77
C ALA A 111 -12.74 3.27 5.54
N ALA A 112 -13.13 2.28 4.74
CA ALA A 112 -14.52 2.01 4.43
C ALA A 112 -14.84 0.54 4.69
N ALA A 113 -15.77 0.27 5.62
CA ALA A 113 -16.28 -1.06 5.87
C ALA A 113 -17.47 -1.39 4.96
N SER A 114 -17.47 -2.60 4.41
CA SER A 114 -18.57 -3.22 3.68
C SER A 114 -18.80 -4.63 4.21
N ALA A 115 -20.01 -5.16 4.11
CA ALA A 115 -20.26 -6.56 4.46
C ALA A 115 -19.40 -7.47 3.56
N ALA A 116 -18.66 -8.40 4.18
CA ALA A 116 -17.79 -9.36 3.48
C ALA A 116 -18.61 -10.46 2.78
#